data_AF-A0A822C101-F1
#
_entry.id   AF-A0A822C101-F1
#
_cell.length_a   1.000
_cell.length_b   1.000
_cell.length_c   1.000
_cell.angle_alpha   90.00
_cell.angle_beta   90.00
_cell.angle_gamma   90.00
#
_symmetry.space_group_name_H-M   'P 1'
#
loop_
_entity.id
_entity.type
_entity.pdbx_description
1 polymer ?
#
loop_
_entity_poly.entity_id
_entity_poly.type
_entity_poly.pdbx_seq_one_letter_code
_entity_poly.pdbx_strand_id
1 'polypeptide(L)'
;MFILLIYYLTGIIINENHRINIKFLSITGDSPALSKILNFIGHGGYYCCNFCYTRGINIGKKRQYYYEKKIFLRHTEKYYKQSKQAKTKKENIYGHKGE
;
A
#
# COMPACT_ATOMS: atom_id res chain seq x y z
N MET A 1 -22.34 -2.05 -1.52
CA MET A 1 -21.27 -2.63 -2.34
C MET A 1 -20.32 -1.50 -2.72
N PHE A 2 -19.19 -1.34 -2.03
CA PHE A 2 -18.21 -0.31 -2.37
C PHE A 2 -17.28 -0.86 -3.45
N ILE A 3 -17.32 -0.27 -4.64
CA ILE A 3 -16.35 -0.57 -5.69
C ILE A 3 -15.05 0.13 -5.29
N LEU A 4 -14.04 -0.68 -5.00
CA LEU A 4 -12.69 -0.26 -4.67
C LEU A 4 -11.89 -0.20 -5.97
N LEU A 5 -11.32 0.96 -6.31
CA LEU A 5 -10.68 1.21 -7.59
C LEU A 5 -9.18 1.43 -7.41
N ILE A 6 -8.40 0.52 -7.97
CA ILE A 6 -6.97 0.72 -8.23
C ILE A 6 -6.87 1.33 -9.62
N TYR A 7 -6.30 2.52 -9.73
CA TYR A 7 -6.22 3.25 -10.99
C TYR A 7 -4.98 2.87 -11.80
N TYR A 8 -3.81 2.76 -11.15
CA TYR A 8 -2.55 2.42 -11.83
C TYR A 8 -1.65 1.55 -10.96
N LEU A 9 -1.04 0.56 -11.60
CA LEU A 9 0.00 -0.32 -11.05
C LEU A 9 1.22 -0.21 -11.98
N THR A 10 2.29 0.44 -11.54
CA THR A 10 3.55 0.51 -12.31
C THR A 10 4.59 -0.42 -11.70
N GLY A 11 5.11 -1.34 -12.49
CA GLY A 11 6.16 -2.28 -12.09
C GLY A 11 7.30 -2.33 -13.11
N ILE A 12 8.52 -2.54 -12.63
CA ILE A 12 9.67 -2.90 -13.48
C ILE A 12 9.86 -4.41 -13.38
N ILE A 13 10.05 -5.05 -14.53
CA ILE A 13 10.50 -6.44 -14.61
C ILE A 13 12.02 -6.42 -14.67
N ILE A 14 12.67 -6.95 -13.64
CA ILE A 14 14.13 -7.13 -13.60
C ILE A 14 14.39 -8.62 -13.81
N ASN A 15 15.12 -8.96 -14.88
CA ASN A 15 15.57 -10.32 -15.13
C ASN A 15 17.01 -10.45 -14.65
N GLU A 16 17.19 -11.06 -13.48
CA GLU A 16 18.49 -11.41 -12.92
C GLU A 16 18.53 -12.92 -12.71
N ASN A 17 19.53 -13.60 -13.27
CA ASN A 17 19.74 -15.05 -13.11
C ASN A 17 18.49 -15.91 -13.43
N HIS A 18 17.82 -15.65 -14.56
CA HIS A 18 16.60 -16.35 -14.98
C HIS A 18 15.41 -16.23 -13.99
N ARG A 19 15.46 -15.31 -13.03
CA ARG A 19 14.35 -15.00 -12.13
C ARG A 19 13.69 -13.69 -12.54
N ILE A 20 12.37 -13.75 -12.75
CA ILE A 20 11.54 -12.57 -13.02
C ILE A 20 11.22 -11.90 -11.69
N ASN A 21 11.87 -10.79 -11.39
CA ASN A 21 11.54 -9.96 -10.23
C ASN A 21 10.67 -8.78 -10.66
N ILE A 22 9.43 -8.76 -10.20
CA ILE A 22 8.50 -7.63 -10.40
C ILE A 22 8.67 -6.67 -9.24
N LYS A 23 9.15 -5.45 -9.50
CA LYS A 23 9.28 -4.39 -8.50
C LYS A 23 8.24 -3.31 -8.74
N PHE A 24 7.26 -3.19 -7.86
CA PHE A 24 6.27 -2.12 -7.90
C PHE A 24 6.92 -0.78 -7.54
N LEU A 25 6.77 0.20 -8.43
CA LEU A 25 7.24 1.58 -8.25
C LEU A 25 6.16 2.45 -7.62
N SER A 26 4.93 2.32 -8.11
CA SER A 26 3.79 3.04 -7.55
C SER A 26 2.47 2.31 -7.77
N ILE A 27 1.58 2.47 -6.80
CA ILE A 27 0.18 2.06 -6.83
C ILE A 27 -0.66 3.29 -6.50
N THR A 28 -1.64 3.63 -7.32
CA THR A 28 -2.60 4.70 -7.06
C THR A 28 -4.01 4.15 -7.06
N GLY A 29 -4.86 4.66 -6.17
CA GLY A 29 -6.18 4.10 -5.88
C GLY A 29 -6.92 4.95 -4.86
N ASP A 30 -8.19 4.62 -4.61
CA ASP A 30 -8.91 5.19 -3.48
C ASP A 30 -8.29 4.73 -2.15
N SER A 31 -8.36 5.60 -1.13
CA SER A 31 -7.75 5.32 0.16
C SER A 31 -8.27 4.00 0.79
N PRO A 32 -9.58 3.70 0.77
CA PRO A 32 -10.06 2.40 1.25
C PRO A 32 -9.45 1.20 0.51
N ALA A 33 -9.28 1.23 -0.81
CA ALA A 33 -8.66 0.13 -1.56
C ALA A 33 -7.18 -0.03 -1.24
N LEU A 34 -6.45 1.09 -1.27
CA LEU A 34 -5.03 1.09 -0.96
C LEU A 34 -4.78 0.63 0.49
N SER A 35 -5.70 0.86 1.43
CA SER A 35 -5.58 0.42 2.83
C SER A 35 -5.51 -1.09 2.98
N LYS A 36 -6.17 -1.83 2.08
CA LYS A 36 -6.20 -3.29 2.08
C LYS A 36 -4.92 -3.90 1.50
N ILE A 37 -4.32 -3.20 0.55
CA ILE A 37 -3.21 -3.71 -0.28
C ILE A 37 -1.87 -3.24 0.27
N LEU A 38 -1.76 -1.97 0.64
CA LEU A 38 -0.55 -1.35 1.15
C LEU A 38 -0.41 -1.56 2.67
N ASN A 39 0.82 -1.68 3.14
CA ASN A 39 1.18 -1.83 4.55
C ASN A 39 1.60 -0.52 5.23
N PHE A 40 1.34 0.63 4.59
CA PHE A 40 1.76 1.95 5.05
C PHE A 40 0.83 2.55 6.10
N ILE A 41 1.35 3.09 7.20
CA ILE A 41 0.58 3.77 8.26
C ILE A 41 0.56 5.27 8.00
N GLY A 42 -0.54 5.81 7.49
CA GLY A 42 -0.70 7.23 7.23
C GLY A 42 -0.98 8.07 8.48
N HIS A 43 -1.19 9.37 8.26
CA HIS A 43 -1.65 10.28 9.31
C HIS A 43 -2.98 9.80 9.91
N GLY A 44 -3.17 10.01 11.21
CA GLY A 44 -4.39 9.59 11.92
C GLY A 44 -4.58 8.06 12.02
N GLY A 45 -3.54 7.26 11.75
CA GLY A 45 -3.62 5.79 11.83
C GLY A 45 -4.34 5.13 10.65
N TYR A 46 -4.69 5.89 9.61
CA TYR A 46 -5.26 5.35 8.38
C TYR A 46 -4.18 4.67 7.55
N TYR A 47 -4.34 3.38 7.31
CA TYR A 47 -3.42 2.69 6.41
C TYR A 47 -3.67 3.12 4.99
N CYS A 48 -2.59 3.44 4.25
CA CYS A 48 -2.50 3.81 2.82
C CYS A 48 -2.33 5.26 2.40
N CYS A 49 -2.27 6.23 3.32
CA CYS A 49 -2.20 7.64 2.93
C CYS A 49 -1.14 7.88 1.84
N ASN A 50 -1.59 8.06 0.60
CA ASN A 50 -0.72 8.11 -0.57
C ASN A 50 0.26 9.28 -0.43
N PHE A 51 -0.25 10.43 0.03
CA PHE A 51 0.53 11.64 0.30
C PHE A 51 1.56 11.50 1.43
N CYS A 52 1.34 10.59 2.37
CA CYS A 52 2.26 10.40 3.50
C CYS A 52 3.52 9.63 3.09
N TYR A 53 3.47 8.92 1.95
CA TYR A 53 4.55 8.04 1.52
C TYR A 53 5.03 8.32 0.09
N THR A 54 4.36 9.20 -0.64
CA THR A 54 4.81 9.67 -1.95
C THR A 54 5.68 10.90 -1.82
N ARG A 55 6.87 10.86 -2.39
CA ARG A 55 7.78 12.00 -2.47
C ARG A 55 7.94 12.43 -3.91
N GLY A 56 7.77 13.73 -4.14
CA GLY A 56 7.98 14.34 -5.45
C GLY A 56 9.45 14.68 -5.65
N ILE A 57 10.05 14.20 -6.73
CA ILE A 57 11.35 14.69 -7.24
C ILE A 57 11.17 15.34 -8.60
N ASN A 58 11.93 16.39 -8.84
CA ASN A 58 11.99 17.03 -10.15
C ASN A 58 13.09 16.36 -10.97
N ILE A 59 12.73 15.78 -12.11
CA ILE A 59 13.65 15.22 -13.09
C ILE A 59 13.51 16.07 -14.36
N GLY A 60 14.45 17.01 -14.54
CA GLY A 60 14.35 18.04 -15.58
C GLY A 60 13.12 18.93 -15.38
N LYS A 61 12.28 19.05 -16.41
CA LYS A 61 11.02 19.83 -16.39
C LYS A 61 9.81 19.04 -15.86
N LYS A 62 9.96 17.76 -15.49
CA LYS A 62 8.85 16.90 -15.06
C LYS A 62 8.98 16.57 -13.57
N ARG A 63 7.84 16.55 -12.87
CA ARG A 63 7.76 16.10 -11.48
C ARG A 63 7.32 14.65 -11.46
N GLN A 64 8.10 13.79 -10.83
CA GLN A 64 7.77 12.38 -10.62
C GLN A 64 7.51 12.12 -9.14
N TYR A 65 6.53 11.27 -8.87
CA TYR A 65 6.16 10.86 -7.52
C TYR A 65 6.48 9.37 -7.37
N TYR A 66 7.33 9.04 -6.40
CA TYR A 66 7.62 7.65 -6.05
C TYR A 66 7.31 7.42 -4.57
N TYR A 67 7.09 6.17 -4.20
CA TYR A 67 6.99 5.80 -2.79
C TYR A 67 8.38 5.81 -2.16
N GLU A 68 8.56 6.62 -1.11
CA GLU A 68 9.82 6.70 -0.36
C GLU A 68 10.13 5.38 0.37
N LYS A 69 9.09 4.62 0.71
CA LYS A 69 9.22 3.28 1.28
C LYS A 69 8.94 2.21 0.23
N LYS A 70 9.68 1.10 0.33
CA LYS A 70 9.41 -0.09 -0.46
C LYS A 70 7.97 -0.55 -0.22
N ILE A 71 7.21 -0.72 -1.29
CA ILE A 71 5.86 -1.23 -1.24
C ILE A 71 5.93 -2.71 -0.88
N PHE A 72 5.34 -3.09 0.25
CA PHE A 72 5.09 -4.49 0.58
C PHE A 72 3.59 -4.71 0.56
N LEU A 73 3.16 -5.57 -0.37
CA LEU A 73 1.76 -5.97 -0.47
C LEU A 73 1.39 -6.79 0.77
N ARG A 74 0.20 -6.57 1.32
CA ARG A 74 -0.33 -7.44 2.36
C ARG A 74 -0.76 -8.77 1.75
N HIS A 75 -0.40 -9.86 2.40
CA HIS A 75 -0.97 -11.16 2.11
C HIS A 75 -2.38 -11.26 2.71
N THR A 76 -3.31 -11.84 1.94
CA THR A 76 -4.72 -12.02 2.33
C THR A 76 -4.85 -12.73 3.68
N GLU A 77 -4.06 -13.78 3.91
CA GLU A 77 -4.07 -14.52 5.19
C GLU A 77 -3.66 -13.65 6.38
N LYS A 78 -2.62 -12.83 6.20
CA LYS A 78 -2.12 -11.94 7.25
C LYS A 78 -3.14 -10.85 7.55
N TYR A 79 -3.76 -10.28 6.51
CA TYR A 79 -4.84 -9.30 6.64
C TYR A 79 -6.03 -9.88 7.43
N TYR A 80 -6.46 -11.09 7.09
CA TYR A 80 -7.54 -11.77 7.82
C TYR A 80 -7.20 -12.01 9.29
N LYS A 81 -6.00 -12.54 9.58
CA LYS A 81 -5.53 -12.76 10.96
C LYS A 81 -5.51 -11.46 11.77
N GLN A 82 -4.96 -10.38 11.21
CA GLN A 82 -4.91 -9.07 11.85
C GLN A 82 -6.31 -8.51 12.11
N SER A 83 -7.22 -8.63 11.14
CA SER A 83 -8.61 -8.19 11.31
C SER A 83 -9.34 -8.98 12.40
N LYS A 84 -9.13 -10.30 12.47
CA LYS A 84 -9.71 -11.15 13.52
C LYS A 84 -9.17 -10.76 14.89
N GLN A 85 -7.85 -10.58 15.01
CA GLN A 85 -7.22 -10.16 16.26
C GLN A 85 -7.72 -8.78 16.72
N ALA A 86 -7.85 -7.82 15.81
CA ALA A 86 -8.37 -6.48 16.13
C ALA A 86 -9.74 -6.59 16.78
N LYS A 87 -10.66 -7.33 16.13
CA LYS A 87 -12.01 -7.56 16.63
C LYS A 87 -12.02 -8.27 17.99
N THR A 88 -11.20 -9.29 18.17
CA THR A 88 -11.13 -10.02 19.45
C THR A 88 -10.58 -9.15 20.58
N LYS A 89 -9.58 -8.32 20.31
CA LYS A 89 -8.92 -7.48 21.32
C LYS A 89 -9.60 -6.13 21.56
N LYS A 90 -10.53 -5.73 20.69
CA LYS A 90 -11.11 -4.37 20.66
C LYS A 90 -10.05 -3.27 20.61
N GLU A 91 -8.97 -3.56 19.88
CA GLU A 91 -7.80 -2.70 19.75
C GLU A 91 -7.56 -2.39 18.27
N ASN A 92 -6.88 -1.28 18.00
CA ASN A 92 -6.39 -1.01 16.66
C ASN A 92 -5.14 -1.86 16.37
N ILE A 93 -5.29 -2.90 15.57
CA ILE A 93 -4.20 -3.77 15.16
C ILE A 93 -3.92 -3.52 13.70
N TYR A 94 -2.79 -2.89 13.41
CA TYR A 94 -2.37 -2.56 12.05
C TYR A 94 -3.48 -1.93 11.17
N GLY A 95 -4.25 -0.98 11.74
CA GLY A 95 -5.28 -0.22 11.02
C GLY A 95 -6.65 -0.88 10.98
N HIS A 96 -6.74 -2.09 11.49
CA HIS A 96 -8.01 -2.74 11.72
C HIS A 96 -8.53 -2.24 13.06
N LYS A 97 -9.58 -1.41 13.05
CA LYS A 97 -10.29 -1.04 14.28
C LYS A 97 -11.05 -2.25 14.81
N GLY A 98 -10.71 -2.68 16.02
CA GLY A 98 -11.55 -3.58 16.79
C GLY A 98 -12.67 -2.79 17.44
N GLU A 99 -13.84 -2.75 16.80
CA GLU A 99 -15.10 -2.28 17.39
C GLU A 99 -15.88 -3.48 17.95
#